data_AF-A0A0C3CAH0-F1
#
_entry.id   AF-A0A0C3CAH0-F1
#
_cell.length_a   1.000
_cell.length_b   1.000
_cell.length_c   1.000
_cell.angle_alpha   90.00
_cell.angle_beta   90.00
_cell.angle_gamma   90.00
#
_symmetry.space_group_name_H-M   'P 1'
#
loop_
_entity.id
_entity.type
_entity.pdbx_description
1 polymer ?
#
loop_
_entity_poly.entity_id
_entity_poly.type
_entity_poly.pdbx_seq_one_letter_code
_entity_poly.pdbx_strand_id
1 'polypeptide(L)'
;DEVLLIFKTGASTIWRRMPLHITTTLSSTHFPNFVIYSDLAEDLSPSIHVIDALENVTSIIKDHDPDAYASYLEQQSPDHLNTYREHGRLPGDEPPDAKAGNTPGWLLDKYKFLPMLRHAAKEYPEMKWYIYIEDDTYLFLPTLLTWLSTQSHNSTPKYFGAYSGEGNDTFAQGGSGLVFSQSLMKTVFGGEKAANLEEYGNYTSKSCCGDVALGKVLRDYDIYVNEGDYGPVSFRPEPPWRTGFSELLWCSPIFTFHHLHQRDIAVLAGFEEEKKKENASRPLLFRDIFTRLIQPHISATPRNGWDN
;
A
#
# COMPACT_ATOMS: atom_id res chain seq x y z
N ASP A 1 0.98 18.74 -6.58
CA ASP A 1 2.08 18.77 -7.57
C ASP A 1 3.39 18.17 -7.04
N GLU A 2 3.69 18.28 -5.75
CA GLU A 2 4.99 17.83 -5.19
C GLU A 2 4.96 16.42 -4.56
N VAL A 3 3.93 15.64 -4.85
CA VAL A 3 3.70 14.30 -4.27
C VAL A 3 3.37 13.33 -5.40
N LEU A 4 3.92 12.12 -5.32
CA LEU A 4 3.55 10.99 -6.17
C LEU A 4 2.74 9.98 -5.37
N LEU A 5 1.57 9.60 -5.90
CA LEU A 5 0.86 8.41 -5.43
C LEU A 5 1.30 7.19 -6.22
N ILE A 6 1.75 6.18 -5.52
CA ILE A 6 2.12 4.88 -6.05
C ILE A 6 1.06 3.87 -5.63
N PHE A 7 0.34 3.32 -6.60
CA PHE A 7 -0.59 2.22 -6.37
C PHE A 7 0.08 0.89 -6.76
N LYS A 8 0.12 -0.07 -5.83
CA LYS A 8 0.46 -1.47 -6.15
C LYS A 8 -0.83 -2.30 -6.24
N THR A 9 -0.91 -3.12 -7.27
CA THR A 9 -1.98 -4.10 -7.48
C THR A 9 -1.37 -5.40 -8.04
N GLY A 10 -2.20 -6.39 -8.35
CA GLY A 10 -1.81 -7.55 -9.13
C GLY A 10 -2.85 -7.82 -10.22
N ALA A 11 -2.44 -8.42 -11.33
CA ALA A 11 -3.36 -8.64 -12.45
C ALA A 11 -4.57 -9.49 -12.08
N SER A 12 -4.44 -10.35 -11.08
CA SER A 12 -5.56 -11.18 -10.60
C SER A 12 -6.57 -10.45 -9.71
N THR A 13 -6.30 -9.22 -9.29
CA THR A 13 -7.18 -8.41 -8.43
C THR A 13 -7.58 -7.08 -9.07
N ILE A 14 -6.78 -6.61 -10.05
CA ILE A 14 -6.85 -5.25 -10.58
C ILE A 14 -8.26 -4.88 -11.07
N TRP A 15 -8.91 -5.73 -11.85
CA TRP A 15 -10.25 -5.48 -12.40
C TRP A 15 -11.36 -5.49 -11.35
N ARG A 16 -11.16 -6.17 -10.20
CA ARG A 16 -12.12 -6.14 -9.09
C ARG A 16 -11.88 -4.96 -8.15
N ARG A 17 -10.63 -4.56 -7.95
CA ARG A 17 -10.22 -3.63 -6.87
C ARG A 17 -9.97 -2.20 -7.37
N MET A 18 -9.29 -2.02 -8.50
CA MET A 18 -8.92 -0.69 -8.99
C MET A 18 -10.06 0.19 -9.56
N PRO A 19 -11.10 -0.33 -10.24
CA PRO A 19 -12.13 0.53 -10.82
C PRO A 19 -12.83 1.47 -9.81
N LEU A 20 -13.00 1.02 -8.57
CA LEU A 20 -13.54 1.88 -7.53
C LEU A 20 -12.56 3.00 -7.16
N HIS A 21 -11.26 2.74 -7.07
CA HIS A 21 -10.27 3.78 -6.81
C HIS A 21 -10.25 4.85 -7.93
N ILE A 22 -10.44 4.46 -9.19
CA ILE A 22 -10.56 5.42 -10.31
C ILE A 22 -11.69 6.42 -10.06
N THR A 23 -12.84 5.95 -9.55
CA THR A 23 -14.02 6.78 -9.30
C THR A 23 -14.08 7.39 -7.90
N THR A 24 -13.16 7.02 -7.01
CA THR A 24 -13.08 7.53 -5.63
C THR A 24 -11.71 8.13 -5.34
N THR A 25 -10.71 7.37 -4.91
CA THR A 25 -9.39 7.88 -4.52
C THR A 25 -8.73 8.77 -5.58
N LEU A 26 -8.76 8.35 -6.84
CA LEU A 26 -8.16 9.08 -7.96
C LEU A 26 -9.08 10.17 -8.52
N SER A 27 -10.41 10.09 -8.31
CA SER A 27 -11.35 11.13 -8.72
C SER A 27 -11.49 12.27 -7.70
N SER A 28 -11.32 11.96 -6.40
CA SER A 28 -11.70 12.82 -5.28
C SER A 28 -10.57 13.73 -4.77
N THR A 29 -9.42 13.73 -5.43
CA THR A 29 -8.35 14.70 -5.24
C THR A 29 -7.55 14.85 -6.54
N HIS A 30 -7.07 16.06 -6.82
CA HIS A 30 -6.16 16.32 -7.92
C HIS A 30 -4.78 15.71 -7.56
N PHE A 31 -4.59 14.40 -7.75
CA PHE A 31 -3.25 13.83 -7.90
C PHE A 31 -2.81 14.12 -9.33
N PRO A 32 -2.05 15.20 -9.60
CA PRO A 32 -1.46 15.37 -10.93
C PRO A 32 -0.45 14.25 -11.24
N ASN A 33 0.11 13.62 -10.20
CA ASN A 33 1.10 12.57 -10.32
C ASN A 33 0.62 11.32 -9.58
N PHE A 34 0.26 10.29 -10.33
CA PHE A 34 0.13 8.94 -9.82
C PHE A 34 0.72 7.94 -10.81
N VAL A 35 1.07 6.77 -10.31
CA VAL A 35 1.55 5.64 -11.11
C VAL A 35 0.99 4.35 -10.51
N ILE A 36 0.56 3.44 -11.38
CA ILE A 36 -0.02 2.15 -10.99
C ILE A 36 0.94 1.06 -11.45
N TYR A 37 1.33 0.20 -10.53
CA TYR A 37 2.21 -0.94 -10.79
C TYR A 37 1.49 -2.26 -10.52
N SER A 38 1.70 -3.22 -11.41
CA SER A 38 1.21 -4.60 -11.31
C SER A 38 2.32 -5.58 -11.69
N ASP A 39 1.98 -6.86 -11.74
CA ASP A 39 2.79 -7.97 -12.30
C ASP A 39 2.44 -8.26 -13.78
N LEU A 40 1.61 -7.40 -14.40
CA LEU A 40 1.25 -7.40 -15.81
C LEU A 40 0.98 -5.97 -16.28
N ALA A 41 1.44 -5.63 -17.49
CA ALA A 41 1.11 -4.36 -18.11
C ALA A 41 -0.30 -4.40 -18.71
N GLU A 42 -1.15 -3.47 -18.30
CA GLU A 42 -2.56 -3.39 -18.72
C GLU A 42 -3.04 -1.94 -18.75
N ASP A 43 -4.14 -1.67 -19.45
CA ASP A 43 -4.78 -0.34 -19.48
C ASP A 43 -6.16 -0.42 -18.83
N LEU A 44 -6.35 0.28 -17.71
CA LEU A 44 -7.65 0.38 -17.02
C LEU A 44 -8.60 1.37 -17.69
N SER A 45 -8.02 2.33 -18.44
CA SER A 45 -8.75 3.24 -19.31
C SER A 45 -7.78 3.77 -20.37
N PRO A 46 -8.26 4.45 -21.43
CA PRO A 46 -7.38 5.06 -22.44
C PRO A 46 -6.32 6.05 -21.90
N SER A 47 -6.46 6.49 -20.65
CA SER A 47 -5.54 7.44 -20.00
C SER A 47 -4.95 6.91 -18.69
N ILE A 48 -5.27 5.68 -18.29
CA ILE A 48 -4.80 5.08 -17.03
C ILE A 48 -4.10 3.77 -17.38
N HIS A 49 -2.79 3.86 -17.45
CA HIS A 49 -1.88 2.77 -17.79
C HIS A 49 -1.30 2.13 -16.53
N VAL A 50 -1.10 0.83 -16.57
CA VAL A 50 -0.51 0.02 -15.51
C VAL A 50 0.83 -0.50 -15.97
N ILE A 51 1.87 -0.29 -15.15
CA ILE A 51 3.24 -0.68 -15.46
C ILE A 51 3.52 -2.06 -14.87
N ASP A 52 4.10 -2.96 -15.66
CA ASP A 52 4.67 -4.20 -15.15
C ASP A 52 5.94 -3.89 -14.34
N ALA A 53 5.85 -4.01 -13.02
CA ALA A 53 6.98 -3.77 -12.13
C ALA A 53 8.08 -4.83 -12.25
N LEU A 54 7.77 -6.00 -12.82
CA LEU A 54 8.66 -7.16 -12.85
C LEU A 54 9.43 -7.28 -14.16
N GLU A 55 9.00 -6.60 -15.23
CA GLU A 55 9.59 -6.66 -16.58
C GLU A 55 11.13 -6.58 -16.56
N ASN A 56 11.68 -5.62 -15.81
CA ASN A 56 13.11 -5.34 -15.75
C ASN A 56 13.88 -6.14 -14.69
N VAL A 57 13.23 -7.09 -14.00
CA VAL A 57 13.86 -7.96 -12.99
C VAL A 57 13.58 -9.45 -13.21
N THR A 58 13.03 -9.80 -14.38
CA THR A 58 12.68 -11.19 -14.73
C THR A 58 13.85 -12.16 -14.63
N SER A 59 15.08 -11.74 -14.97
CA SER A 59 16.29 -12.58 -14.80
C SER A 59 16.59 -12.88 -13.33
N ILE A 60 16.48 -11.88 -12.45
CA ILE A 60 16.70 -12.04 -11.01
C ILE A 60 15.68 -13.03 -10.42
N ILE A 61 14.41 -12.92 -10.84
CA ILE A 61 13.36 -13.85 -10.41
C ILE A 61 13.67 -15.26 -10.92
N LYS A 62 14.02 -15.41 -12.20
CA LYS A 62 14.39 -16.71 -12.80
C LYS A 62 15.54 -17.40 -12.07
N ASP A 63 16.56 -16.66 -11.68
CA ASP A 63 17.77 -17.21 -11.08
C ASP A 63 17.58 -17.62 -9.61
N HIS A 64 16.64 -16.98 -8.89
CA HIS A 64 16.47 -17.19 -7.45
C HIS A 64 15.13 -17.84 -7.05
N ASP A 65 14.13 -17.83 -7.91
CA ASP A 65 12.78 -18.37 -7.67
C ASP A 65 12.12 -18.82 -8.99
N PRO A 66 12.48 -20.02 -9.50
CA PRO A 66 11.95 -20.56 -10.75
C PRO A 66 10.43 -20.73 -10.75
N ASP A 67 9.81 -20.96 -9.59
CA ASP A 67 8.35 -21.13 -9.47
C ASP A 67 7.64 -19.78 -9.62
N ALA A 68 8.16 -18.72 -9.01
CA ALA A 68 7.69 -17.36 -9.27
C ALA A 68 7.91 -16.97 -10.74
N TYR A 69 9.06 -17.30 -11.33
CA TYR A 69 9.32 -17.03 -12.75
C TYR A 69 8.33 -17.75 -13.67
N ALA A 70 8.03 -19.03 -13.39
CA ALA A 70 7.01 -19.78 -14.13
C ALA A 70 5.62 -19.14 -13.98
N SER A 71 5.25 -18.69 -12.78
CA SER A 71 4.00 -17.97 -12.53
C SER A 71 3.92 -16.65 -13.30
N TYR A 72 5.02 -15.91 -13.40
CA TYR A 72 5.11 -14.71 -14.22
C TYR A 72 4.89 -15.02 -15.71
N LEU A 73 5.60 -16.02 -16.25
CA LEU A 73 5.44 -16.43 -17.66
C LEU A 73 4.01 -16.91 -17.97
N GLU A 74 3.41 -17.67 -17.05
CA GLU A 74 2.04 -18.13 -17.15
C GLU A 74 1.09 -16.92 -17.25
N GLN A 75 1.27 -15.91 -16.40
CA GLN A 75 0.47 -14.71 -16.39
C GLN A 75 0.58 -13.87 -17.67
N GLN A 76 1.73 -13.89 -18.32
CA GLN A 76 1.98 -13.21 -19.59
C GLN A 76 1.43 -13.99 -20.80
N SER A 77 0.92 -15.22 -20.61
CA SER A 77 0.45 -16.06 -21.72
C SER A 77 -0.87 -15.55 -22.32
N PRO A 78 -1.11 -15.73 -23.64
CA PRO A 78 -2.37 -15.34 -24.29
C PRO A 78 -3.61 -15.98 -23.66
N ASP A 79 -3.49 -17.20 -23.14
CA ASP A 79 -4.58 -17.88 -22.46
C ASP A 79 -4.94 -17.14 -21.16
N HIS A 80 -3.94 -16.68 -20.41
CA HIS A 80 -4.17 -15.93 -19.17
C HIS A 80 -4.73 -14.54 -19.42
N LEU A 81 -4.23 -13.83 -20.43
CA LEU A 81 -4.74 -12.53 -20.84
C LEU A 81 -6.23 -12.55 -21.21
N ASN A 82 -6.73 -13.71 -21.69
CA ASN A 82 -8.13 -13.89 -22.07
C ASN A 82 -9.01 -14.51 -20.97
N THR A 83 -8.47 -14.76 -19.77
CA THR A 83 -9.24 -15.26 -18.62
C THR A 83 -9.50 -14.15 -17.59
N TYR A 84 -10.77 -13.84 -17.33
CA TYR A 84 -11.16 -12.87 -16.32
C TYR A 84 -10.76 -13.34 -14.92
N ARG A 85 -9.72 -12.72 -14.33
CA ARG A 85 -9.29 -12.94 -12.96
C ARG A 85 -9.69 -11.74 -12.11
N GLU A 86 -10.90 -11.80 -11.56
CA GLU A 86 -11.46 -10.77 -10.69
C GLU A 86 -11.48 -11.27 -9.23
N HIS A 87 -10.33 -11.68 -8.71
CA HIS A 87 -10.28 -12.20 -7.35
C HIS A 87 -10.42 -11.08 -6.32
N GLY A 88 -11.26 -11.33 -5.30
CA GLY A 88 -11.42 -10.45 -4.15
C GLY A 88 -10.24 -10.58 -3.21
N ARG A 89 -9.94 -11.79 -2.72
CA ARG A 89 -8.84 -12.11 -1.76
C ARG A 89 -8.77 -11.18 -0.55
N LEU A 90 -9.94 -10.82 -0.04
CA LEU A 90 -10.09 -10.04 1.19
C LEU A 90 -10.69 -10.92 2.28
N PRO A 91 -10.50 -10.58 3.57
CA PRO A 91 -11.09 -11.35 4.66
C PRO A 91 -12.61 -11.50 4.49
N GLY A 92 -13.09 -12.75 4.35
CA GLY A 92 -14.51 -13.05 4.10
C GLY A 92 -14.87 -13.33 2.63
N ASP A 93 -13.98 -13.02 1.69
CA ASP A 93 -14.05 -13.39 0.26
C ASP A 93 -13.19 -14.63 -0.06
N GLU A 94 -12.54 -15.21 0.94
CA GLU A 94 -11.65 -16.37 0.81
C GLU A 94 -12.47 -17.67 0.65
N PRO A 95 -12.10 -18.56 -0.30
CA PRO A 95 -12.64 -19.91 -0.35
C PRO A 95 -12.49 -20.61 1.01
N PRO A 96 -13.46 -21.44 1.44
CA PRO A 96 -13.39 -22.15 2.73
C PRO A 96 -12.14 -23.04 2.92
N ASP A 97 -11.47 -23.40 1.82
CA ASP A 97 -10.28 -24.24 1.74
C ASP A 97 -8.99 -23.45 1.39
N ALA A 98 -9.08 -22.12 1.28
CA ALA A 98 -7.92 -21.28 1.02
C ALA A 98 -6.93 -21.37 2.19
N LYS A 99 -5.76 -21.96 1.93
CA LYS A 99 -4.63 -21.88 2.86
C LYS A 99 -4.04 -20.47 2.78
N ALA A 100 -3.88 -19.83 3.93
CA ALA A 100 -3.17 -18.56 4.05
C ALA A 100 -1.72 -18.73 3.57
N GLY A 101 -1.27 -17.88 2.65
CA GLY A 101 0.06 -17.94 2.04
C GLY A 101 0.19 -19.07 1.01
N ASN A 102 0.79 -18.78 -0.15
CA ASN A 102 1.09 -19.68 -1.28
C ASN A 102 0.05 -19.76 -2.42
N THR A 103 -0.65 -18.68 -2.73
CA THR A 103 -1.31 -18.59 -4.05
C THR A 103 -0.37 -17.88 -5.05
N PRO A 104 -0.40 -18.21 -6.36
CA PRO A 104 0.56 -17.69 -7.34
C PRO A 104 0.73 -16.17 -7.35
N GLY A 105 -0.35 -15.41 -7.15
CA GLY A 105 -0.29 -13.94 -7.05
C GLY A 105 0.57 -13.42 -5.89
N TRP A 106 0.64 -14.15 -4.77
CA TRP A 106 1.53 -13.79 -3.65
C TRP A 106 3.01 -14.10 -3.94
N LEU A 107 3.29 -15.08 -4.82
CA LEU A 107 4.66 -15.44 -5.21
C LEU A 107 5.35 -14.28 -5.93
N LEU A 108 4.61 -13.59 -6.81
CA LEU A 108 5.12 -12.44 -7.57
C LEU A 108 5.13 -11.15 -6.74
N ASP A 109 4.20 -11.01 -5.81
CA ASP A 109 3.98 -9.76 -5.10
C ASP A 109 5.21 -9.26 -4.33
N LYS A 110 5.95 -10.19 -3.69
CA LYS A 110 7.17 -9.86 -2.95
C LYS A 110 8.25 -9.18 -3.80
N TYR A 111 8.25 -9.42 -5.12
CA TYR A 111 9.24 -8.87 -6.04
C TYR A 111 8.93 -7.47 -6.55
N LYS A 112 7.71 -6.96 -6.37
CA LYS A 112 7.32 -5.66 -6.95
C LYS A 112 7.93 -4.46 -6.22
N PHE A 113 8.08 -4.54 -4.89
CA PHE A 113 8.44 -3.41 -4.01
C PHE A 113 9.71 -2.67 -4.43
N LEU A 114 10.81 -3.38 -4.67
CA LEU A 114 12.08 -2.73 -5.01
C LEU A 114 12.12 -2.16 -6.44
N PRO A 115 11.76 -2.91 -7.50
CA PRO A 115 11.77 -2.36 -8.85
C PRO A 115 10.76 -1.23 -9.06
N MET A 116 9.58 -1.27 -8.43
CA MET A 116 8.62 -0.17 -8.53
C MET A 116 9.15 1.12 -7.89
N LEU A 117 9.83 1.03 -6.74
CA LEU A 117 10.42 2.21 -6.08
C LEU A 117 11.62 2.73 -6.86
N ARG A 118 12.42 1.83 -7.47
CA ARG A 118 13.50 2.21 -8.40
C ARG A 118 12.97 2.92 -9.64
N HIS A 119 11.89 2.41 -10.23
CA HIS A 119 11.23 3.05 -11.35
C HIS A 119 10.66 4.43 -10.95
N ALA A 120 9.94 4.52 -9.83
CA ALA A 120 9.38 5.77 -9.34
C ALA A 120 10.46 6.83 -9.05
N ALA A 121 11.59 6.45 -8.43
CA ALA A 121 12.70 7.36 -8.16
C ALA A 121 13.33 7.92 -9.44
N LYS A 122 13.37 7.12 -10.51
CA LYS A 122 13.92 7.50 -11.81
C LYS A 122 12.98 8.43 -12.59
N GLU A 123 11.71 8.08 -12.67
CA GLU A 123 10.75 8.79 -13.52
C GLU A 123 10.13 10.03 -12.81
N TYR A 124 10.15 10.07 -11.48
CA TYR A 124 9.59 11.18 -10.68
C TYR A 124 10.57 11.78 -9.65
N PRO A 125 11.83 12.08 -9.99
CA PRO A 125 12.92 12.32 -9.03
C PRO A 125 12.71 13.56 -8.13
N GLU A 126 11.89 14.51 -8.55
CA GLU A 126 11.71 15.80 -7.89
C GLU A 126 10.53 15.86 -6.91
N MET A 127 9.83 14.74 -6.70
CA MET A 127 8.74 14.66 -5.72
C MET A 127 9.28 14.81 -4.29
N LYS A 128 8.58 15.58 -3.45
CA LYS A 128 8.89 15.72 -2.02
C LYS A 128 8.53 14.46 -1.25
N TRP A 129 7.38 13.88 -1.57
CA TRP A 129 6.85 12.69 -0.92
C TRP A 129 6.37 11.66 -1.93
N TYR A 130 6.65 10.39 -1.64
CA TYR A 130 6.18 9.25 -2.41
C TYR A 130 5.27 8.46 -1.48
N ILE A 131 3.97 8.50 -1.74
CA ILE A 131 2.96 7.81 -0.95
C ILE A 131 2.62 6.53 -1.69
N TYR A 132 2.75 5.40 -1.02
CA TYR A 132 2.46 4.09 -1.55
C TYR A 132 1.20 3.53 -0.87
N ILE A 133 0.29 2.93 -1.65
CA ILE A 133 -0.87 2.18 -1.15
C ILE A 133 -1.16 0.97 -2.04
N GLU A 134 -1.89 0.00 -1.50
CA GLU A 134 -2.40 -1.15 -2.25
C GLU A 134 -3.87 -0.95 -2.68
N ASP A 135 -4.34 -1.80 -3.59
CA ASP A 135 -5.67 -1.74 -4.21
C ASP A 135 -6.85 -2.09 -3.27
N ASP A 136 -6.58 -2.45 -2.02
CA ASP A 136 -7.54 -2.65 -0.92
C ASP A 136 -7.28 -1.69 0.26
N THR A 137 -6.68 -0.55 -0.03
CA THR A 137 -6.28 0.45 0.97
C THR A 137 -6.87 1.82 0.64
N TYR A 138 -7.53 2.44 1.62
CA TYR A 138 -8.07 3.79 1.47
C TYR A 138 -7.14 4.79 2.15
N LEU A 139 -6.84 5.88 1.44
CA LEU A 139 -5.94 6.95 1.88
C LEU A 139 -6.71 8.24 2.14
N PHE A 140 -6.64 8.75 3.37
CA PHE A 140 -7.12 10.08 3.74
C PHE A 140 -6.05 11.14 3.44
N LEU A 141 -5.86 11.41 2.14
CA LEU A 141 -4.75 12.24 1.65
C LEU A 141 -4.66 13.61 2.34
N PRO A 142 -5.73 14.41 2.50
CA PRO A 142 -5.61 15.73 3.12
C PRO A 142 -5.07 15.63 4.55
N THR A 143 -5.54 14.66 5.33
CA THR A 143 -5.09 14.40 6.70
C THR A 143 -3.61 14.05 6.73
N LEU A 144 -3.16 13.17 5.82
CA LEU A 144 -1.75 12.80 5.71
C LEU A 144 -0.87 13.98 5.28
N LEU A 145 -1.29 14.77 4.29
CA LEU A 145 -0.54 15.93 3.80
C LEU A 145 -0.39 17.03 4.87
N THR A 146 -1.43 17.26 5.69
CA THR A 146 -1.33 18.17 6.83
C THR A 146 -0.20 17.75 7.77
N TRP A 147 -0.11 16.45 8.10
CA TRP A 147 0.98 15.96 8.94
C TRP A 147 2.34 16.01 8.23
N LEU A 148 2.43 15.59 6.97
CA LEU A 148 3.68 15.64 6.18
C LEU A 148 4.23 17.06 6.00
N SER A 149 3.39 18.09 6.05
CA SER A 149 3.82 19.49 6.02
C SER A 149 4.72 19.89 7.21
N THR A 150 4.67 19.12 8.29
CA THR A 150 5.50 19.31 9.50
C THR A 150 6.82 18.54 9.44
N GLN A 151 6.97 17.65 8.46
CA GLN A 151 8.11 16.76 8.33
C GLN A 151 9.13 17.28 7.32
N SER A 152 10.42 17.08 7.58
CA SER A 152 11.46 17.36 6.59
C SER A 152 11.53 16.22 5.56
N HIS A 153 11.44 16.56 4.28
CA HIS A 153 11.49 15.61 3.17
C HIS A 153 12.89 15.45 2.55
N ASN A 154 13.82 16.38 2.79
CA ASN A 154 15.11 16.46 2.09
C ASN A 154 16.35 16.35 2.99
N SER A 155 16.23 16.59 4.30
CA SER A 155 17.41 16.64 5.19
C SER A 155 17.91 15.26 5.60
N THR A 156 17.00 14.37 5.97
CA THR A 156 17.30 12.99 6.39
C THR A 156 16.38 12.02 5.65
N PRO A 157 16.85 10.84 5.19
CA PRO A 157 15.98 9.78 4.70
C PRO A 157 14.96 9.39 5.77
N LYS A 158 13.68 9.32 5.40
CA LYS A 158 12.59 8.89 6.29
C LYS A 158 11.63 7.98 5.55
N TYR A 159 11.17 6.94 6.23
CA TYR A 159 9.98 6.21 5.81
C TYR A 159 9.01 5.98 6.96
N PHE A 160 7.73 5.97 6.61
CA PHE A 160 6.63 5.85 7.56
C PHE A 160 5.64 4.77 7.12
N GLY A 161 4.98 4.16 8.10
CA GLY A 161 3.92 3.19 7.87
C GLY A 161 3.52 2.46 9.15
N ALA A 162 2.68 1.44 9.03
CA ALA A 162 2.26 0.63 10.17
C ALA A 162 3.43 -0.24 10.65
N TYR A 163 3.91 0.03 11.86
CA TYR A 163 5.06 -0.68 12.45
C TYR A 163 4.80 -2.18 12.57
N SER A 164 5.79 -2.98 12.16
CA SER A 164 5.80 -4.44 12.27
C SER A 164 7.23 -4.95 12.51
N GLY A 165 7.34 -6.22 12.86
CA GLY A 165 8.60 -6.88 13.21
C GLY A 165 8.99 -6.72 14.67
N GLU A 166 10.12 -7.32 15.03
CA GLU A 166 10.63 -7.39 16.40
C GLU A 166 12.15 -7.18 16.41
N GLY A 167 12.67 -6.72 17.54
CA GLY A 167 14.11 -6.52 17.72
C GLY A 167 14.70 -5.56 16.69
N ASN A 168 15.71 -6.02 15.95
CA ASN A 168 16.37 -5.22 14.90
C ASN A 168 15.74 -5.42 13.51
N ASP A 169 14.75 -6.30 13.37
CA ASP A 169 14.11 -6.62 12.09
C ASP A 169 12.78 -5.90 11.91
N THR A 170 12.73 -4.63 12.31
CA THR A 170 11.53 -3.79 12.23
C THR A 170 11.31 -3.25 10.83
N PHE A 171 10.06 -3.21 10.38
CA PHE A 171 9.65 -2.71 9.07
C PHE A 171 8.26 -2.09 9.14
N ALA A 172 7.81 -1.50 8.03
CA ALA A 172 6.43 -1.06 7.89
C ALA A 172 5.66 -2.11 7.06
N GLN A 173 4.50 -2.56 7.54
CA GLN A 173 3.67 -3.50 6.81
C GLN A 173 3.21 -2.87 5.49
N GLY A 174 3.46 -3.54 4.37
CA GLY A 174 3.27 -2.98 3.03
C GLY A 174 1.84 -2.51 2.77
N GLY A 175 0.86 -3.39 3.00
CA GLY A 175 -0.56 -3.12 2.71
C GLY A 175 -1.15 -1.92 3.46
N SER A 176 -0.62 -1.57 4.63
CA SER A 176 -1.11 -0.41 5.41
C SER A 176 -0.88 0.95 4.76
N GLY A 177 -0.14 1.00 3.65
CA GLY A 177 0.33 2.24 3.06
C GLY A 177 1.66 2.68 3.69
N LEU A 178 2.51 3.24 2.84
CA LEU A 178 3.88 3.64 3.16
C LEU A 178 4.12 5.06 2.64
N VAL A 179 5.01 5.80 3.30
CA VAL A 179 5.45 7.10 2.81
C VAL A 179 6.96 7.16 2.82
N PHE A 180 7.55 7.64 1.72
CA PHE A 180 8.99 7.82 1.58
C PHE A 180 9.33 9.28 1.32
N SER A 181 10.36 9.78 2.00
CA SER A 181 10.88 11.12 1.76
C SER A 181 11.67 11.18 0.44
N GLN A 182 11.76 12.37 -0.14
CA GLN A 182 12.62 12.63 -1.30
C GLN A 182 14.07 12.20 -1.06
N SER A 183 14.64 12.53 0.11
CA SER A 183 16.00 12.14 0.50
C SER A 183 16.19 10.63 0.51
N LEU A 184 15.20 9.86 0.97
CA LEU A 184 15.24 8.39 0.94
C LEU A 184 15.23 7.88 -0.50
N MET A 185 14.28 8.34 -1.33
CA MET A 185 14.18 7.90 -2.71
C MET A 185 15.45 8.20 -3.51
N LYS A 186 16.04 9.39 -3.32
CA LYS A 186 17.33 9.75 -3.94
C LYS A 186 18.48 8.88 -3.43
N THR A 187 18.52 8.56 -2.14
CA THR A 187 19.63 7.80 -1.54
C THR A 187 19.58 6.31 -1.88
N VAL A 188 18.42 5.68 -1.73
CA VAL A 188 18.25 4.23 -1.81
C VAL A 188 17.90 3.76 -3.21
N PHE A 189 17.17 4.55 -4.00
CA PHE A 189 16.58 4.07 -5.26
C PHE A 189 17.04 4.83 -6.51
N GLY A 190 17.51 6.09 -6.38
CA GLY A 190 17.87 6.94 -7.53
C GLY A 190 19.34 7.37 -7.63
N GLY A 191 20.17 7.15 -6.61
CA GLY A 191 21.54 7.68 -6.54
C GLY A 191 22.64 6.70 -6.98
N GLU A 192 23.90 7.16 -6.96
CA GLU A 192 25.08 6.30 -7.26
C GLU A 192 25.21 5.10 -6.31
N LYS A 193 24.71 5.27 -5.08
CA LYS A 193 24.66 4.23 -4.04
C LYS A 193 23.30 3.54 -4.00
N ALA A 194 22.51 3.57 -5.07
CA ALA A 194 21.21 2.91 -5.08
C ALA A 194 21.33 1.40 -4.81
N ALA A 195 20.31 0.84 -4.17
CA ALA A 195 20.22 -0.55 -3.81
C ALA A 195 20.34 -1.43 -5.06
N ASN A 196 21.27 -2.39 -5.03
CA ASN A 196 21.44 -3.32 -6.12
C ASN A 196 20.36 -4.41 -6.06
N LEU A 197 19.40 -4.36 -6.98
CA LEU A 197 18.30 -5.33 -6.98
C LEU A 197 18.75 -6.78 -7.18
N GLU A 198 19.89 -6.99 -7.84
CA GLU A 198 20.45 -8.34 -8.03
C GLU A 198 20.96 -8.90 -6.70
N GLU A 199 21.64 -8.07 -5.90
CA GLU A 199 22.13 -8.43 -4.57
C GLU A 199 20.97 -8.80 -3.62
N TYR A 200 19.90 -8.01 -3.66
CA TYR A 200 18.71 -8.26 -2.82
C TYR A 200 17.77 -9.34 -3.37
N GLY A 201 18.00 -9.83 -4.60
CA GLY A 201 17.16 -10.83 -5.26
C GLY A 201 17.04 -12.15 -4.48
N ASN A 202 18.17 -12.67 -4.02
CA ASN A 202 18.24 -13.91 -3.23
C ASN A 202 17.64 -13.74 -1.82
N TYR A 203 17.74 -12.56 -1.21
CA TYR A 203 17.05 -12.29 0.06
C TYR A 203 15.53 -12.26 -0.17
N THR A 204 15.10 -11.59 -1.23
CA THR A 204 13.68 -11.45 -1.59
C THR A 204 13.05 -12.81 -1.90
N SER A 205 13.76 -13.71 -2.57
CA SER A 205 13.26 -15.06 -2.84
C SER A 205 13.00 -15.88 -1.59
N LYS A 206 13.83 -15.71 -0.55
CA LYS A 206 13.71 -16.41 0.74
C LYS A 206 12.80 -15.71 1.73
N SER A 207 12.46 -14.45 1.49
CA SER A 207 11.53 -13.69 2.33
C SER A 207 10.11 -14.19 2.14
N CYS A 208 9.31 -14.16 3.21
CA CYS A 208 7.87 -14.40 3.09
C CYS A 208 7.18 -13.34 2.23
N CYS A 209 7.72 -12.11 2.25
CA CYS A 209 6.96 -10.91 1.99
C CYS A 209 7.88 -9.80 1.44
N GLY A 210 7.34 -8.96 0.55
CA GLY A 210 8.11 -7.89 -0.10
C GLY A 210 8.41 -6.70 0.81
N ASP A 211 7.54 -6.44 1.79
CA ASP A 211 7.73 -5.39 2.81
C ASP A 211 8.85 -5.74 3.81
N VAL A 212 9.01 -7.03 4.14
CA VAL A 212 10.17 -7.53 4.90
C VAL A 212 11.46 -7.34 4.11
N ALA A 213 11.44 -7.59 2.79
CA ALA A 213 12.58 -7.35 1.90
C ALA A 213 12.91 -5.86 1.79
N LEU A 214 11.91 -5.00 1.61
CA LEU A 214 12.08 -3.55 1.63
C LEU A 214 12.65 -3.07 2.98
N GLY A 215 12.11 -3.56 4.10
CA GLY A 215 12.62 -3.23 5.42
C GLY A 215 14.09 -3.59 5.58
N LYS A 216 14.51 -4.78 5.12
CA LYS A 216 15.93 -5.18 5.12
C LYS A 216 16.80 -4.23 4.30
N VAL A 217 16.39 -3.88 3.08
CA VAL A 217 17.10 -2.91 2.24
C VAL A 217 17.25 -1.58 2.97
N LEU A 218 16.18 -1.04 3.55
CA LEU A 218 16.24 0.25 4.23
C LEU A 218 17.15 0.22 5.47
N ARG A 219 17.15 -0.88 6.23
CA ARG A 219 18.05 -1.06 7.38
C ARG A 219 19.53 -1.15 6.98
N ASP A 220 19.84 -1.72 5.82
CA ASP A 220 21.23 -1.73 5.30
C ASP A 220 21.74 -0.32 4.95
N TYR A 221 20.84 0.67 4.88
CA TYR A 221 21.15 2.09 4.73
C TYR A 221 21.01 2.88 6.04
N ASP A 222 20.88 2.19 7.19
CA ASP A 222 20.64 2.77 8.51
C ASP A 222 19.35 3.60 8.58
N ILE A 223 18.30 3.20 7.86
CA ILE A 223 16.99 3.86 7.87
C ILE A 223 15.97 2.94 8.55
N TYR A 224 15.35 3.42 9.63
CA TYR A 224 14.38 2.64 10.42
C TYR A 224 12.95 3.20 10.31
N VAL A 225 11.97 2.31 10.45
CA VAL A 225 10.54 2.67 10.34
C VAL A 225 10.17 3.70 11.40
N ASN A 226 9.53 4.78 10.98
CA ASN A 226 9.07 5.85 11.87
C ASN A 226 10.19 6.46 12.75
N GLU A 227 11.44 6.43 12.29
CA GLU A 227 12.55 6.98 13.07
C GLU A 227 12.39 8.50 13.32
N GLY A 228 12.59 8.91 14.59
CA GLY A 228 12.41 10.29 15.02
C GLY A 228 10.96 10.73 15.17
N ASP A 229 9.99 9.83 14.93
CA ASP A 229 8.57 10.05 15.18
C ASP A 229 7.96 8.80 15.85
N TYR A 230 7.87 8.81 17.19
CA TYR A 230 7.44 7.64 17.96
C TYR A 230 5.94 7.30 17.81
N GLY A 231 5.20 7.98 16.94
CA GLY A 231 3.84 7.57 16.56
C GLY A 231 3.47 8.03 15.16
N PRO A 232 3.13 7.07 14.29
CA PRO A 232 1.74 7.11 13.85
C PRO A 232 1.11 5.71 13.83
N VAL A 233 0.27 5.49 14.82
CA VAL A 233 -0.85 4.53 14.83
C VAL A 233 -1.88 4.77 13.71
N SER A 234 -1.68 5.82 12.92
CA SER A 234 -2.57 6.36 11.89
C SER A 234 -2.57 5.57 10.57
N PHE A 235 -1.52 4.77 10.32
CA PHE A 235 -1.53 3.77 9.26
C PHE A 235 -2.13 2.48 9.82
N ARG A 236 -3.28 2.04 9.30
CA ARG A 236 -3.98 0.89 9.89
C ARG A 236 -3.80 -0.39 9.06
N PRO A 237 -3.27 -1.47 9.67
CA PRO A 237 -3.12 -2.78 9.04
C PRO A 237 -4.45 -3.54 8.90
N GLU A 238 -5.54 -2.94 9.35
CA GLU A 238 -6.82 -3.60 9.52
C GLU A 238 -7.95 -2.65 9.11
N PRO A 239 -9.14 -3.20 8.79
CA PRO A 239 -10.29 -2.37 8.43
C PRO A 239 -10.88 -1.70 9.68
N PRO A 240 -11.72 -0.65 9.51
CA PRO A 240 -12.31 0.08 10.63
C PRO A 240 -13.01 -0.80 11.68
N TRP A 241 -13.66 -1.89 11.25
CA TRP A 241 -14.42 -2.77 12.14
C TRP A 241 -13.56 -3.71 12.99
N ARG A 242 -12.28 -3.94 12.64
CA ARG A 242 -11.30 -4.64 13.49
C ARG A 242 -10.45 -3.70 14.33
N THR A 243 -10.48 -2.41 14.00
CA THR A 243 -9.69 -1.41 14.69
C THR A 243 -10.15 -1.24 16.13
N GLY A 244 -9.26 -1.49 17.09
CA GLY A 244 -9.49 -1.12 18.48
C GLY A 244 -9.52 0.41 18.63
N PHE A 245 -10.56 0.95 19.27
CA PHE A 245 -10.65 2.38 19.58
C PHE A 245 -10.35 2.60 21.06
N SER A 246 -9.30 3.37 21.35
CA SER A 246 -8.84 3.66 22.71
C SER A 246 -8.59 5.15 22.90
N GLU A 247 -8.43 5.58 24.16
CA GLU A 247 -8.11 6.99 24.48
C GLU A 247 -6.83 7.48 23.76
N LEU A 248 -5.84 6.59 23.60
CA LEU A 248 -4.60 6.88 22.86
C LEU A 248 -4.87 7.22 21.39
N LEU A 249 -5.81 6.50 20.76
CA LEU A 249 -6.13 6.67 19.35
C LEU A 249 -7.13 7.79 19.11
N TRP A 250 -8.01 8.06 20.07
CA TRP A 250 -9.22 8.88 19.91
C TRP A 250 -9.01 10.22 19.19
N CYS A 251 -7.91 10.91 19.55
CA CYS A 251 -7.55 12.23 19.04
C CYS A 251 -6.44 12.19 17.98
N SER A 252 -5.94 11.01 17.62
CA SER A 252 -4.93 10.86 16.58
C SER A 252 -5.56 10.98 15.19
N PRO A 253 -4.84 11.53 14.19
CA PRO A 253 -5.30 11.51 12.80
C PRO A 253 -5.32 10.10 12.23
N ILE A 254 -6.17 9.82 11.23
CA ILE A 254 -6.08 8.59 10.42
C ILE A 254 -5.49 8.95 9.07
N PHE A 255 -4.55 8.13 8.61
CA PHE A 255 -3.97 8.23 7.28
C PHE A 255 -4.53 7.16 6.36
N THR A 256 -4.63 5.91 6.81
CA THR A 256 -5.09 4.80 5.97
C THR A 256 -5.90 3.76 6.74
N PHE A 257 -6.70 2.99 6.01
CA PHE A 257 -7.18 1.66 6.41
C PHE A 257 -6.89 0.64 5.33
N HIS A 258 -6.52 -0.58 5.73
CA HIS A 258 -6.17 -1.70 4.86
C HIS A 258 -7.19 -2.85 4.98
N HIS A 259 -7.09 -3.85 4.08
CA HIS A 259 -8.02 -4.97 3.94
C HIS A 259 -9.48 -4.53 3.71
N LEU A 260 -9.65 -3.50 2.90
CA LEU A 260 -10.95 -2.91 2.62
C LEU A 260 -11.60 -3.58 1.42
N HIS A 261 -12.88 -3.92 1.57
CA HIS A 261 -13.69 -4.22 0.40
C HIS A 261 -14.04 -2.93 -0.34
N GLN A 262 -14.45 -3.08 -1.60
CA GLN A 262 -14.91 -1.99 -2.45
C GLN A 262 -16.04 -1.21 -1.75
N ARG A 263 -16.94 -1.90 -1.05
CA ARG A 263 -17.97 -1.23 -0.26
C ARG A 263 -17.36 -0.30 0.81
N ASP A 264 -16.34 -0.75 1.50
CA ASP A 264 -15.70 0.04 2.57
C ASP A 264 -15.02 1.28 1.98
N ILE A 265 -14.28 1.13 0.88
CA ILE A 265 -13.67 2.26 0.14
C ILE A 265 -14.73 3.29 -0.26
N ALA A 266 -15.86 2.86 -0.82
CA ALA A 266 -16.94 3.77 -1.22
C ALA A 266 -17.55 4.51 -0.04
N VAL A 267 -17.73 3.83 1.10
CA VAL A 267 -18.25 4.43 2.34
C VAL A 267 -17.25 5.45 2.91
N LEU A 268 -15.96 5.10 2.96
CA LEU A 268 -14.90 5.99 3.46
C LEU A 268 -14.74 7.22 2.56
N ALA A 269 -14.79 7.04 1.24
CA ALA A 269 -14.74 8.14 0.28
C ALA A 269 -15.91 9.10 0.41
N GLY A 270 -17.14 8.57 0.54
CA GLY A 270 -18.32 9.40 0.78
C GLY A 270 -18.23 10.16 2.09
N PHE A 271 -17.71 9.52 3.15
CA PHE A 271 -17.52 10.15 4.45
C PHE A 271 -16.45 11.26 4.43
N GLU A 272 -15.31 11.02 3.77
CA GLU A 272 -14.27 12.04 3.64
C GLU A 272 -14.81 13.27 2.89
N GLU A 273 -15.57 13.06 1.83
CA GLU A 273 -16.19 14.15 1.05
C GLU A 273 -17.21 14.95 1.87
N GLU A 274 -18.04 14.28 2.68
CA GLU A 274 -18.95 14.93 3.63
C GLU A 274 -18.17 15.84 4.61
N LYS A 275 -17.09 15.31 5.19
CA LYS A 275 -16.27 16.05 6.17
C LYS A 275 -15.49 17.20 5.55
N LYS A 276 -15.02 17.05 4.30
CA LYS A 276 -14.43 18.14 3.53
C LYS A 276 -15.40 19.30 3.33
N LYS A 277 -16.69 19.02 3.05
CA LYS A 277 -17.74 20.06 2.90
C LYS A 277 -18.04 20.79 4.21
N GLU A 278 -17.97 20.10 5.34
CA GLU A 278 -18.13 20.73 6.66
C GLU A 278 -16.93 21.59 7.04
N ASN A 279 -15.71 21.05 6.91
CA ASN A 279 -14.47 21.75 7.22
C ASN A 279 -13.27 21.11 6.50
N ALA A 280 -12.92 21.66 5.33
CA ALA A 280 -11.85 21.16 4.48
C ALA A 280 -10.44 21.15 5.12
N SER A 281 -10.22 21.96 6.17
CA SER A 281 -8.92 22.08 6.83
C SER A 281 -8.75 21.17 8.06
N ARG A 282 -9.81 20.50 8.52
CA ARG A 282 -9.74 19.67 9.72
C ARG A 282 -9.28 18.25 9.37
N PRO A 283 -8.22 17.71 9.98
CA PRO A 283 -7.85 16.31 9.82
C PRO A 283 -8.93 15.38 10.39
N LEU A 284 -9.13 14.23 9.73
CA LEU A 284 -9.99 13.16 10.23
C LEU A 284 -9.31 12.40 11.37
N LEU A 285 -10.04 12.19 12.46
CA LEU A 285 -9.56 11.57 13.69
C LEU A 285 -10.30 10.25 14.00
N PHE A 286 -9.74 9.39 14.86
CA PHE A 286 -10.31 8.07 15.13
C PHE A 286 -11.73 8.17 15.69
N ARG A 287 -12.00 9.19 16.53
CA ARG A 287 -13.36 9.48 16.99
C ARG A 287 -14.35 9.69 15.85
N ASP A 288 -13.93 10.28 14.74
CA ASP A 288 -14.80 10.60 13.61
C ASP A 288 -15.19 9.31 12.89
N ILE A 289 -14.22 8.39 12.69
CA ILE A 289 -14.44 7.05 12.17
C ILE A 289 -15.37 6.24 13.09
N PHE A 290 -15.07 6.21 14.39
CA PHE A 290 -15.87 5.48 15.37
C PHE A 290 -17.32 5.97 15.38
N THR A 291 -17.52 7.28 15.52
CA THR A 291 -18.86 7.89 15.62
C THR A 291 -19.69 7.61 14.38
N ARG A 292 -19.06 7.60 13.20
CA ARG A 292 -19.76 7.45 11.92
C ARG A 292 -20.00 6.00 11.50
N LEU A 293 -19.02 5.12 11.72
CA LEU A 293 -19.00 3.77 11.13
C LEU A 293 -19.15 2.66 12.14
N ILE A 294 -18.89 2.90 13.43
CA ILE A 294 -18.90 1.85 14.45
C ILE A 294 -20.06 2.06 15.41
N GLN A 295 -20.13 3.24 16.05
CA GLN A 295 -21.13 3.59 17.06
C GLN A 295 -22.58 3.29 16.64
N PRO A 296 -23.05 3.58 15.40
CA PRO A 296 -24.43 3.30 15.00
C PRO A 296 -24.78 1.81 14.96
N HIS A 297 -23.78 0.93 14.95
CA HIS A 297 -23.94 -0.51 14.87
C HIS A 297 -23.69 -1.22 16.21
N ILE A 298 -23.22 -0.50 17.24
CA ILE A 298 -23.10 -1.03 18.60
C ILE A 298 -24.52 -1.22 19.16
N SER A 299 -24.96 -2.46 19.24
CA SER A 299 -26.24 -2.84 19.85
C SER A 299 -26.05 -3.13 21.33
N ALA A 300 -26.97 -2.63 22.17
CA ALA A 300 -27.02 -2.98 23.60
C ALA A 300 -27.30 -4.48 23.82
N THR A 301 -27.94 -5.14 22.85
CA THR A 301 -28.18 -6.58 22.88
C THR A 301 -27.10 -7.29 22.07
N PRO A 302 -26.32 -8.21 22.67
CA PRO A 302 -25.39 -9.06 21.96
C PRO A 302 -26.10 -9.85 20.85
N ARG A 303 -25.53 -9.87 19.65
CA ARG A 303 -26.07 -10.71 18.59
C ARG A 303 -25.59 -12.14 18.85
N ASN A 304 -26.53 -13.09 18.96
CA ASN A 304 -26.19 -14.49 19.18
C ASN A 304 -25.26 -14.99 18.05
N GLY A 305 -24.09 -15.48 18.43
CA GLY A 305 -23.08 -16.02 17.49
C GLY A 305 -22.19 -14.97 16.81
N TRP A 306 -22.18 -13.73 17.31
CA TRP A 306 -21.29 -12.66 16.84
C TRP A 306 -20.37 -12.23 17.98
N ASP A 307 -19.08 -12.05 17.68
CA ASP A 307 -18.15 -11.34 18.56
C ASP A 307 -18.35 -9.85 18.28
N ASN A 308 -18.85 -9.11 19.28
CA ASN A 308 -19.23 -7.70 19.14
C ASN A 308 -18.02 -6.78 19.35
#